data_AF-A0A6S7IMA1-F1
#
_entry.id   AF-A0A6S7IMA1-F1
#
_cell.length_a   1.000
_cell.length_b   1.000
_cell.length_c   1.000
_cell.angle_alpha   90.00
_cell.angle_beta   90.00
_cell.angle_gamma   90.00
#
_symmetry.space_group_name_H-M   'P 1'
#
loop_
_entity.id
_entity.type
_entity.pdbx_description
1 polymer ?
#
loop_
_entity_poly.entity_id
_entity_poly.type
_entity_poly.pdbx_seq_one_letter_code
_entity_poly.pdbx_strand_id
1 'polypeptide(L)'
;MDGAAIFSNLGLDPLAPGNGDGDFHREAEVNQKQENRSSINNADGKTLTVVFHAILSKKFELGDRIIVIRGDEPVFAGGWDGRGVPVIQEGHFDKQLLLRGEIKIPLRLASRRCGYKYVLLDKRNEATHEELVEFKSRGGILDRCLVIGEEYVAEKSKLTE
;
A
#
# COMPACT_ATOMS: atom_id res chain seq x y z
N MET A 1 0.67 -24.01 30.51
CA MET A 1 1.55 -24.07 29.32
C MET A 1 1.95 -22.64 29.05
N ASP A 2 3.02 -22.24 29.72
CA ASP A 2 3.65 -20.93 29.61
C ASP A 2 4.67 -20.95 28.47
N GLY A 3 4.84 -19.80 27.83
CA GLY A 3 5.81 -19.60 26.75
C GLY A 3 6.16 -18.13 26.60
N ALA A 4 6.58 -17.48 27.68
CA ALA A 4 7.33 -16.23 27.62
C ALA A 4 8.82 -16.58 27.72
N ALA A 5 9.61 -16.22 26.70
CA ALA A 5 11.06 -16.32 26.74
C ALA A 5 11.67 -14.94 26.49
N ILE A 6 12.45 -14.55 27.48
CA ILE A 6 13.24 -13.33 27.63
C ILE A 6 14.62 -13.62 27.03
N PHE A 7 15.17 -12.72 26.21
CA PHE A 7 16.59 -12.78 25.85
C PHE A 7 17.33 -11.63 26.54
N SER A 8 18.17 -11.99 27.50
CA SER A 8 19.13 -11.13 28.17
C SER A 8 20.54 -11.66 27.93
N ASN A 9 21.40 -10.78 27.42
CA ASN A 9 22.84 -10.66 27.64
C ASN A 9 23.72 -11.92 27.74
N LEU A 10 24.60 -12.06 26.74
CA LEU A 10 26.00 -12.41 27.00
C LEU A 10 26.89 -11.37 26.30
N GLY A 11 27.35 -10.40 27.09
CA GLY A 11 28.53 -9.61 26.79
C GLY A 11 29.76 -10.38 27.27
N LEU A 12 30.75 -10.53 26.40
CA LEU A 12 32.13 -10.84 26.75
C LEU A 12 33.02 -9.86 25.98
N ASP A 13 33.91 -9.25 26.76
CA ASP A 13 34.81 -8.13 26.47
C ASP A 13 36.06 -8.51 25.64
N PRO A 14 36.91 -7.55 25.22
CA PRO A 14 37.67 -7.59 23.97
C PRO A 14 39.11 -8.11 24.11
N LEU A 15 39.68 -8.61 23.01
CA LEU A 15 41.13 -8.75 22.82
C LEU A 15 41.56 -8.19 21.45
N ALA A 16 42.66 -7.44 21.47
CA ALA A 16 43.18 -6.58 20.41
C ALA A 16 44.04 -7.33 19.34
N PRO A 17 44.86 -6.64 18.53
CA PRO A 17 44.61 -6.29 17.13
C PRO A 17 45.40 -7.17 16.14
N GLY A 18 44.81 -7.45 14.97
CA GLY A 18 45.49 -8.10 13.85
C GLY A 18 45.48 -7.20 12.62
N ASN A 19 46.66 -6.71 12.23
CA ASN A 19 46.90 -6.02 10.96
C ASN A 19 46.90 -7.01 9.80
N GLY A 20 46.23 -6.68 8.69
CA GLY A 20 46.25 -7.46 7.45
C GLY A 20 45.30 -6.87 6.40
N ASP A 21 45.88 -6.33 5.33
CA ASP A 21 45.27 -5.46 4.32
C ASP A 21 44.39 -6.16 3.26
N GLY A 22 43.33 -5.45 2.82
CA GLY A 22 42.60 -5.57 1.52
C GLY A 22 41.69 -6.79 1.35
N ASP A 23 40.51 -6.76 0.73
CA ASP A 23 39.86 -5.79 -0.17
C ASP A 23 38.35 -6.18 -0.28
N PHE A 24 37.51 -5.15 -0.39
CA PHE A 24 36.06 -5.04 -0.63
C PHE A 24 35.14 -6.28 -0.80
N HIS A 25 34.14 -6.41 0.09
CA HIS A 25 32.71 -6.42 -0.29
C HIS A 25 31.85 -5.91 0.87
N ARG A 26 31.34 -4.68 0.72
CA ARG A 26 30.48 -3.98 1.68
C ARG A 26 29.13 -4.70 1.80
N GLU A 27 28.80 -5.14 3.01
CA GLU A 27 27.44 -5.40 3.43
C GLU A 27 26.66 -4.08 3.38
N ALA A 28 25.61 -4.04 2.57
CA ALA A 28 24.72 -2.89 2.51
C ALA A 28 23.86 -2.84 3.78
N GLU A 29 24.36 -2.14 4.80
CA GLU A 29 23.52 -1.54 5.84
C GLU A 29 22.46 -0.67 5.15
N VAL A 30 21.21 -1.14 5.14
CA VAL A 30 20.06 -0.33 4.78
C VAL A 30 19.80 0.64 5.94
N ASN A 31 20.53 1.75 5.90
CA ASN A 31 20.29 2.91 6.72
C ASN A 31 18.89 3.47 6.39
N GLN A 32 17.89 3.12 7.22
CA GLN A 32 16.62 3.82 7.28
C GLN A 32 16.85 5.22 7.86
N LYS A 33 17.42 6.11 7.05
CA LYS A 33 17.52 7.52 7.36
C LYS A 33 16.33 8.25 6.75
N GLN A 34 15.44 8.58 7.67
CA GLN A 34 14.28 9.45 7.60
C GLN A 34 14.60 10.83 6.99
N GLU A 35 14.03 11.13 5.82
CA GLU A 35 13.83 12.50 5.26
C GLU A 35 12.44 12.49 4.58
N ASN A 36 11.33 12.88 5.21
CA ASN A 36 10.89 14.19 5.75
C ASN A 36 10.46 15.20 4.65
N ARG A 37 9.15 15.20 4.33
CA ARG A 37 8.22 16.35 4.15
C ARG A 37 7.24 16.23 2.96
N SER A 38 6.22 15.42 3.17
CA SER A 38 4.85 15.90 3.09
C SER A 38 4.10 15.30 4.27
N SER A 39 4.39 15.81 5.46
CA SER A 39 3.58 15.54 6.64
C SER A 39 2.19 16.10 6.35
N ILE A 40 1.31 15.27 5.81
CA ILE A 40 -0.10 15.43 6.12
C ILE A 40 -0.13 15.35 7.63
N ASN A 41 -0.32 16.49 8.27
CA ASN A 41 -0.42 16.58 9.71
C ASN A 41 -1.39 15.46 10.14
N ASN A 42 -0.87 14.48 10.87
CA ASN A 42 -1.68 13.62 11.72
C ASN A 42 -2.20 14.50 12.86
N ALA A 43 -3.00 15.50 12.53
CA ALA A 43 -3.99 16.01 13.45
C ALA A 43 -5.00 14.87 13.60
N ASP A 44 -5.42 14.58 14.83
CA ASP A 44 -6.37 13.52 15.24
C ASP A 44 -7.71 13.58 14.49
N GLY A 45 -7.68 13.31 13.19
CA GLY A 45 -8.80 13.30 12.30
C GLY A 45 -9.34 11.89 12.18
N LYS A 46 -10.66 11.76 12.28
CA LYS A 46 -11.34 10.49 11.99
C LYS A 46 -11.01 10.03 10.57
N THR A 47 -10.85 8.73 10.41
CA THR A 47 -10.56 8.09 9.12
C THR A 47 -11.63 7.06 8.81
N LEU A 48 -11.88 6.84 7.52
CA LEU A 48 -12.62 5.73 6.98
C LEU A 48 -11.62 4.73 6.41
N THR A 49 -11.78 3.46 6.74
CA THR A 49 -11.06 2.39 6.04
C THR A 49 -11.85 1.97 4.81
N VAL A 50 -11.23 2.04 3.65
CA VAL A 50 -11.77 1.50 2.40
C VAL A 50 -11.00 0.23 2.05
N VAL A 51 -11.73 -0.86 1.85
CA VAL A 51 -11.17 -2.16 1.45
C VAL A 51 -11.57 -2.44 0.01
N PHE A 52 -10.56 -2.65 -0.83
CA PHE A 52 -10.71 -2.99 -2.23
C PHE A 52 -10.56 -4.49 -2.41
N HIS A 53 -11.51 -5.11 -3.10
CA HIS A 53 -11.40 -6.51 -3.52
C HIS A 53 -11.32 -6.57 -5.05
N ALA A 54 -10.44 -7.42 -5.56
CA ALA A 54 -10.38 -7.77 -6.98
C ALA A 54 -10.22 -9.27 -7.15
N ILE A 55 -10.76 -9.79 -8.25
CA ILE A 55 -10.62 -11.19 -8.61
C ILE A 55 -9.71 -11.27 -9.82
N LEU A 56 -8.65 -12.07 -9.70
CA LEU A 56 -7.70 -12.29 -10.78
C LEU A 56 -8.02 -13.62 -11.48
N SER A 57 -8.09 -13.57 -12.81
CA SER A 57 -8.32 -14.77 -13.62
C SER A 57 -7.23 -15.81 -13.36
N LYS A 58 -7.60 -17.08 -13.33
CA LYS A 58 -6.64 -18.20 -13.25
C LYS A 58 -5.65 -18.24 -14.41
N LYS A 59 -5.98 -17.60 -15.53
CA LYS A 59 -5.11 -17.51 -16.71
C LYS A 59 -4.06 -16.41 -16.58
N PHE A 60 -4.18 -15.56 -15.57
CA PHE A 60 -3.26 -14.47 -15.35
C PHE A 60 -2.05 -14.95 -14.57
N GLU A 61 -0.88 -14.84 -15.18
CA GLU A 61 0.39 -15.17 -14.54
C GLU A 61 1.01 -13.91 -13.94
N LEU A 62 1.01 -13.82 -12.61
CA LEU A 62 1.56 -12.66 -11.90
C LEU A 62 3.09 -12.58 -12.01
N GLY A 63 3.78 -13.73 -11.99
CA GLY A 63 5.23 -13.79 -12.03
C GLY A 63 5.88 -13.16 -10.79
N ASP A 64 6.94 -12.36 -11.01
CA ASP A 64 7.65 -11.59 -9.99
C ASP A 64 7.05 -10.19 -9.75
N ARG A 65 5.91 -9.89 -10.38
CA ARG A 65 5.25 -8.59 -10.28
C ARG A 65 4.45 -8.48 -8.99
N ILE A 66 4.27 -7.25 -8.52
CA ILE A 66 3.34 -6.94 -7.44
C ILE A 66 2.15 -6.14 -7.98
N ILE A 67 1.03 -6.21 -7.26
CA ILE A 67 -0.16 -5.41 -7.56
C ILE A 67 -0.27 -4.32 -6.50
N VAL A 68 -0.48 -3.09 -6.95
CA VAL A 68 -0.80 -1.94 -6.08
C VAL A 68 -2.02 -1.22 -6.62
N ILE A 69 -2.61 -0.35 -5.79
CA ILE A 69 -3.65 0.59 -6.21
C ILE A 69 -3.05 1.99 -6.24
N ARG A 70 -3.13 2.66 -7.40
CA ARG A 70 -2.78 4.07 -7.54
C ARG A 70 -4.02 4.86 -7.96
N GLY A 71 -4.03 6.15 -7.70
CA GLY A 71 -5.18 7.00 -7.98
C GLY A 71 -4.89 8.46 -7.72
N ASP A 72 -5.94 9.28 -7.69
CA ASP A 72 -5.77 10.74 -7.54
C ASP A 72 -5.29 11.16 -6.15
N GLU A 73 -4.46 12.21 -6.13
CA GLU A 73 -4.13 12.91 -4.90
C GLU A 73 -5.31 13.76 -4.39
N PRO A 74 -5.43 13.96 -3.06
CA PRO A 74 -4.56 13.47 -1.99
C PRO A 74 -5.07 12.16 -1.38
N VAL A 75 -6.05 11.49 -1.99
CA VAL A 75 -6.60 10.23 -1.46
C VAL A 75 -5.54 9.14 -1.53
N PHE A 76 -4.85 9.02 -2.67
CA PHE A 76 -3.70 8.13 -2.85
C PHE A 76 -2.41 8.95 -2.71
N ALA A 77 -1.60 8.66 -1.70
CA ALA A 77 -0.36 9.39 -1.46
C ALA A 77 0.64 9.19 -2.61
N GLY A 78 1.12 10.30 -3.19
CA GLY A 78 1.99 10.30 -4.36
C GLY A 78 1.25 10.10 -5.69
N GLY A 79 -0.08 10.00 -5.67
CA GLY A 79 -0.90 9.94 -6.86
C GLY A 79 -0.63 8.72 -7.76
N TRP A 80 -0.66 8.97 -9.07
CA TRP A 80 -0.44 7.98 -10.13
C TRP A 80 1.01 7.51 -10.29
N ASP A 81 1.96 8.27 -9.75
CA ASP A 81 3.40 7.97 -9.78
C ASP A 81 3.93 7.46 -8.43
N GLY A 82 3.08 7.44 -7.41
CA GLY A 82 3.44 7.04 -6.05
C GLY A 82 3.68 5.54 -5.90
N ARG A 83 4.10 5.13 -4.70
CA ARG A 83 4.24 3.69 -4.38
C ARG A 83 2.93 2.92 -4.49
N GLY A 84 1.81 3.60 -4.34
CA GLY A 84 0.48 3.00 -4.33
C GLY A 84 0.16 2.25 -3.03
N VAL A 85 -1.09 1.83 -2.91
CA VAL A 85 -1.59 0.99 -1.82
C VAL A 85 -1.26 -0.46 -2.15
N PRO A 86 -0.53 -1.20 -1.30
CA PRO A 86 -0.23 -2.61 -1.55
C PRO A 86 -1.50 -3.46 -1.63
N VAL A 87 -1.51 -4.40 -2.58
CA VAL A 87 -2.56 -5.42 -2.70
C VAL A 87 -1.95 -6.79 -2.38
N ILE A 88 -2.61 -7.52 -1.48
CA ILE A 88 -2.21 -8.85 -1.05
C ILE A 88 -3.15 -9.92 -1.60
N GLN A 89 -2.67 -11.15 -1.65
CA GLN A 89 -3.51 -12.31 -1.91
C GLN A 89 -4.24 -12.69 -0.62
N GLU A 90 -5.57 -12.63 -0.64
CA GLU A 90 -6.40 -12.93 0.53
C GLU A 90 -6.85 -14.40 0.55
N GLY A 91 -7.03 -14.99 -0.64
CA GLY A 91 -7.48 -16.37 -0.77
C GLY A 91 -8.06 -16.64 -2.14
N HIS A 92 -9.12 -17.43 -2.20
CA HIS A 92 -9.78 -17.75 -3.46
C HIS A 92 -11.30 -17.56 -3.36
N PHE A 93 -11.90 -17.02 -4.41
CA PHE A 93 -13.35 -16.92 -4.60
C PHE A 93 -13.72 -17.59 -5.94
N ASP A 94 -14.64 -18.56 -5.92
CA ASP A 94 -14.97 -19.38 -7.10
C ASP A 94 -13.73 -19.95 -7.81
N LYS A 95 -12.77 -20.43 -7.01
CA LYS A 95 -11.47 -20.97 -7.43
C LYS A 95 -10.54 -19.92 -8.07
N GLN A 96 -10.93 -18.66 -8.19
CA GLN A 96 -10.10 -17.57 -8.71
C GLN A 96 -9.38 -16.87 -7.57
N LEU A 97 -8.22 -16.27 -7.83
CA LEU A 97 -7.43 -15.62 -6.80
C LEU A 97 -8.13 -14.32 -6.35
N LEU A 98 -8.41 -14.22 -5.06
CA LEU A 98 -8.98 -13.03 -4.42
C LEU A 98 -7.85 -12.15 -3.91
N LEU A 99 -7.89 -10.89 -4.30
CA LEU A 99 -6.94 -9.85 -3.94
C LEU A 99 -7.60 -8.84 -3.00
N ARG A 100 -6.84 -8.33 -2.03
CA ARG A 100 -7.29 -7.33 -1.06
C ARG A 100 -6.29 -6.18 -0.94
N GLY A 101 -6.77 -4.95 -1.07
CA GLY A 101 -6.04 -3.73 -0.75
C GLY A 101 -6.79 -2.91 0.29
N GLU A 102 -6.08 -2.20 1.16
CA GLU A 102 -6.69 -1.40 2.23
C GLU A 102 -6.06 -0.02 2.32
N ILE A 103 -6.89 1.02 2.38
CA ILE A 103 -6.45 2.39 2.59
C ILE A 103 -7.27 3.05 3.71
N LYS A 104 -6.61 3.88 4.52
CA LYS A 104 -7.26 4.77 5.47
C LYS A 104 -7.37 6.16 4.86
N ILE A 105 -8.60 6.63 4.66
CA ILE A 105 -8.90 7.93 4.07
C ILE A 105 -9.40 8.86 5.19
N PRO A 106 -8.76 10.02 5.40
CA PRO A 106 -9.32 11.05 6.28
C PRO A 106 -10.75 11.41 5.89
N LEU A 107 -11.69 11.50 6.84
CA LEU A 107 -13.11 11.76 6.51
C LEU A 107 -13.29 13.05 5.70
N ARG A 108 -12.46 14.07 5.91
CA ARG A 108 -12.44 15.32 5.12
C ARG A 108 -12.19 15.11 3.62
N LEU A 109 -11.64 13.97 3.22
CA LEU A 109 -11.37 13.59 1.83
C LEU A 109 -12.38 12.58 1.29
N ALA A 110 -13.18 11.95 2.16
CA ALA A 110 -14.06 10.83 1.77
C ALA A 110 -15.18 11.25 0.81
N SER A 111 -15.66 12.50 0.86
CA SER A 111 -16.66 13.02 -0.07
C SER A 111 -16.11 13.30 -1.48
N ARG A 112 -14.79 13.22 -1.69
CA ARG A 112 -14.20 13.44 -3.01
C ARG A 112 -14.40 12.22 -3.91
N ARG A 113 -14.81 12.48 -5.15
CA ARG A 113 -14.67 11.50 -6.23
C ARG A 113 -13.20 11.36 -6.58
N CYS A 114 -12.72 10.12 -6.67
CA CYS A 114 -11.31 9.84 -6.89
C CYS A 114 -11.15 8.75 -7.95
N GLY A 115 -10.43 9.07 -9.02
CA GLY A 115 -9.94 8.09 -9.97
C GLY A 115 -8.96 7.13 -9.31
N TYR A 116 -9.01 5.85 -9.67
CA TYR A 116 -8.04 4.84 -9.26
C TYR A 116 -7.93 3.70 -10.26
N LYS A 117 -6.80 2.99 -10.21
CA LYS A 117 -6.55 1.75 -10.94
C LYS A 117 -5.75 0.74 -10.12
N TYR A 118 -5.95 -0.53 -10.44
CA TYR A 118 -4.95 -1.55 -10.17
C TYR A 118 -3.77 -1.40 -11.13
N VAL A 119 -2.56 -1.43 -10.57
CA VAL A 119 -1.31 -1.28 -11.31
C VAL A 119 -0.40 -2.46 -10.98
N LEU A 120 0.13 -3.08 -12.03
CA LEU A 120 1.18 -4.09 -11.92
C LEU A 120 2.53 -3.37 -11.95
N LEU A 121 3.37 -3.66 -10.96
CA LEU A 121 4.74 -3.19 -10.92
C LEU A 121 5.69 -4.36 -11.12
N ASP A 122 6.61 -4.23 -12.06
CA ASP A 122 7.70 -5.19 -12.21
C ASP A 122 8.81 -4.94 -11.17
N LYS A 123 9.86 -5.78 -11.20
CA LYS A 123 11.02 -5.65 -10.30
C LYS A 123 11.80 -4.34 -10.44
N ARG A 124 11.57 -3.56 -11.49
CA ARG A 124 12.16 -2.23 -11.73
C ARG A 124 11.20 -1.11 -11.34
N ASN A 125 10.01 -1.43 -10.83
CA ASN A 125 8.90 -0.53 -10.56
C ASN A 125 8.30 0.12 -11.82
N GLU A 126 8.50 -0.48 -12.99
CA GLU A 126 7.81 -0.05 -14.21
C GLU A 126 6.33 -0.44 -14.14
N ALA A 127 5.46 0.51 -14.46
CA ALA A 127 4.02 0.39 -14.26
C ALA A 127 3.29 -0.12 -15.50
N THR A 128 2.47 -1.15 -15.33
CA THR A 128 1.44 -1.56 -16.29
C THR A 128 0.07 -1.32 -15.66
N HIS A 129 -0.73 -0.44 -16.27
CA HIS A 129 -2.04 -0.03 -15.76
C HIS A 129 -3.15 -0.97 -16.25
N GLU A 130 -4.16 -1.22 -15.43
CA GLU A 130 -5.35 -1.97 -15.87
C GLU A 130 -6.07 -1.26 -17.04
N GLU A 131 -6.60 -2.04 -17.97
CA GLU A 131 -7.46 -1.56 -19.06
C GLU A 131 -8.91 -2.04 -18.84
N LEU A 132 -9.85 -1.10 -18.82
CA LEU A 132 -11.28 -1.40 -18.63
C LEU A 132 -11.95 -1.55 -20.00
N VAL A 133 -11.79 -2.73 -20.61
CA VAL A 133 -12.21 -3.02 -22.00
C VAL A 133 -13.72 -2.97 -22.25
N GLU A 134 -14.55 -3.10 -21.21
CA GLU A 134 -16.02 -3.06 -21.32
C GLU A 134 -16.55 -1.65 -21.60
N PHE A 135 -15.74 -0.64 -21.35
CA PHE A 135 -16.10 0.75 -21.51
C PHE A 135 -15.34 1.30 -22.71
N LYS A 136 -15.88 1.09 -23.92
CA LYS A 136 -15.32 1.70 -25.14
C LYS A 136 -15.52 3.22 -25.10
N SER A 137 -14.61 3.95 -24.47
CA SER A 137 -14.49 5.38 -24.72
C SER A 137 -13.81 5.59 -26.08
N ARG A 138 -14.17 6.67 -26.79
CA ARG A 138 -13.51 7.07 -28.05
C ARG A 138 -12.09 7.58 -27.75
N GLY A 139 -11.17 6.68 -27.41
CA GLY A 139 -9.73 6.94 -27.34
C GLY A 139 -9.16 7.30 -25.96
N GLY A 140 -9.91 7.16 -24.87
CA GLY A 140 -9.43 7.46 -23.51
C GLY A 140 -9.18 6.22 -22.66
N ILE A 141 -8.07 6.24 -21.91
CA ILE A 141 -7.83 5.34 -20.78
C ILE A 141 -8.88 5.69 -19.71
N LEU A 142 -9.65 4.70 -19.26
CA LEU A 142 -10.67 4.90 -18.23
C LEU A 142 -10.17 4.43 -16.87
N ASP A 143 -10.41 5.27 -15.87
CA ASP A 143 -10.16 4.99 -14.46
C ASP A 143 -11.44 4.51 -13.78
N ARG A 144 -11.28 3.68 -12.75
CA ARG A 144 -12.37 3.44 -11.80
C ARG A 144 -12.56 4.70 -10.96
N CYS A 145 -13.79 4.98 -10.53
CA CYS A 145 -14.06 6.11 -9.66
C CYS A 145 -14.53 5.61 -8.30
N LEU A 146 -13.76 5.92 -7.24
CA LEU A 146 -14.20 5.75 -5.87
C LEU A 146 -15.14 6.89 -5.51
N VAL A 147 -16.35 6.53 -5.06
CA VAL A 147 -17.35 7.47 -4.53
C VAL A 147 -17.86 6.86 -3.23
N ILE A 148 -17.63 7.55 -2.12
CA ILE A 148 -18.13 7.15 -0.81
C ILE A 148 -19.41 7.95 -0.54
N GLY A 149 -20.52 7.26 -0.26
CA GLY A 149 -21.80 7.88 0.07
C GLY A 149 -21.69 8.75 1.32
N GLU A 150 -22.40 9.88 1.34
CA GLU A 150 -22.36 10.85 2.45
C GLU A 150 -22.80 10.21 3.78
N GLU A 151 -23.69 9.22 3.74
CA GLU A 151 -24.16 8.46 4.89
C GLU A 151 -23.05 7.69 5.63
N TYR A 152 -21.96 7.38 4.94
CA TYR A 152 -20.78 6.71 5.51
C TYR A 152 -19.74 7.71 6.04
N VAL A 153 -19.89 8.99 5.69
CA VAL A 153 -19.01 10.10 6.11
C VAL A 153 -19.65 10.92 7.23
N ALA A 154 -20.98 10.92 7.32
CA ALA A 154 -21.73 11.62 8.34
C ALA A 154 -21.43 11.03 9.73
N GLU A 155 -20.89 11.86 10.61
CA GLU A 155 -20.92 11.54 12.03
C GLU A 155 -22.39 11.51 12.45
N LYS A 156 -22.90 10.35 12.88
CA LYS A 156 -24.19 10.31 13.59
C LYS A 156 -24.01 11.08 14.89
N SER A 157 -24.24 12.39 14.84
CA SER A 157 -24.45 13.20 16.02
C SER A 157 -25.66 12.61 16.72
N LYS A 158 -25.44 11.92 17.84
CA LYS A 158 -26.53 11.55 18.74
C LYS A 158 -27.23 12.86 19.10
N LEU A 159 -28.43 13.08 18.54
CA LEU A 159 -29.36 14.02 19.15
C LEU A 159 -29.66 13.43 20.53
N THR A 160 -29.10 14.06 21.56
CA THR A 160 -29.63 13.98 22.91
C THR A 160 -31.04 14.58 22.88
N GLU A 161 -32.04 13.73 23.05
CA GLU A 161 -33.36 14.15 23.56
C GLU A 161 -33.26 14.50 25.05
#